data_AF-A0A061QTA9-F1
#
_entry.id   AF-A0A061QTA9-F1
#
_cell.length_a   1.000
_cell.length_b   1.000
_cell.length_c   1.000
_cell.angle_alpha   90.00
_cell.angle_beta   90.00
_cell.angle_gamma   90.00
#
_symmetry.space_group_name_H-M   'P 1'
#
loop_
_entity.id
_entity.type
_entity.pdbx_description
1 polymer ?
#
loop_
_entity_poly.entity_id
_entity_poly.type
_entity_poly.pdbx_seq_one_letter_code
_entity_poly.pdbx_strand_id
1 'polypeptide(L)'
;MLEEGMQGFLEEFGSLIWVTYRKDFAPLGAVGLTSDAGWGCTLRSGQMMLAEALRRESGGGPRERSAGGPDTAHAVTRLFWDE
;
A
#
# COMPACT_ATOMS: atom_id res chain seq x y z
N MET A 1 -19.04 -18.79 -13.62
CA MET A 1 -17.94 -19.46 -12.89
C MET A 1 -16.56 -18.85 -13.15
N LEU A 2 -16.00 -18.85 -14.37
CA LEU A 2 -14.71 -18.19 -14.64
C LEU A 2 -14.78 -16.66 -14.51
N GLU A 3 -15.87 -16.05 -14.98
CA GLU A 3 -16.07 -14.59 -14.88
C GLU A 3 -16.22 -14.13 -13.42
N GLU A 4 -16.89 -14.92 -12.58
CA GLU A 4 -17.04 -14.63 -11.15
C GLU A 4 -15.70 -14.72 -10.40
N GLY A 5 -14.85 -15.71 -10.73
CA GLY A 5 -13.52 -15.83 -10.15
C GLY A 5 -12.59 -14.67 -10.56
N MET A 6 -12.65 -14.25 -11.82
CA MET A 6 -11.86 -13.11 -12.32
C MET A 6 -12.31 -11.80 -11.70
N GLN A 7 -13.62 -11.59 -11.54
CA GLN A 7 -14.17 -10.41 -10.89
C GLN A 7 -13.70 -10.30 -9.43
N GLY A 8 -13.78 -11.41 -8.67
CA GLY A 8 -13.28 -11.44 -7.30
C GLY A 8 -11.78 -11.14 -7.21
N PHE A 9 -10.98 -11.67 -8.15
CA PHE A 9 -9.56 -11.35 -8.22
C PHE A 9 -9.31 -9.86 -8.46
N LEU A 10 -10.01 -9.23 -9.42
CA LEU A 10 -9.80 -7.82 -9.74
C LEU A 10 -10.21 -6.90 -8.59
N GLU A 11 -11.28 -7.26 -7.86
CA GLU A 11 -11.70 -6.55 -6.66
C GLU A 11 -10.65 -6.63 -5.55
N GLU A 12 -10.10 -7.83 -5.31
CA GLU A 12 -9.04 -8.02 -4.33
C GLU A 12 -7.74 -7.32 -4.76
N PHE A 13 -7.33 -7.49 -6.01
CA PHE A 13 -6.13 -6.89 -6.57
C PHE A 13 -6.20 -5.35 -6.54
N GLY A 14 -7.34 -4.78 -6.92
CA GLY A 14 -7.59 -3.34 -6.85
C GLY A 14 -7.70 -2.79 -5.42
N SER A 15 -7.85 -3.66 -4.41
CA SER A 15 -7.85 -3.28 -3.00
C SER A 15 -6.46 -3.21 -2.37
N LEU A 16 -5.43 -3.74 -3.05
CA LEU A 16 -4.07 -3.75 -2.53
C LEU A 16 -3.47 -2.35 -2.49
N ILE A 17 -2.75 -2.05 -1.41
CA ILE A 17 -1.99 -0.81 -1.30
C ILE A 17 -0.77 -0.93 -2.21
N TRP A 18 -0.72 -0.08 -3.22
CA TRP A 18 0.37 -0.05 -4.19
C TRP A 18 1.33 1.09 -3.89
N VAL A 19 2.59 0.75 -3.65
CA VAL A 19 3.66 1.73 -3.42
C VAL A 19 4.72 1.58 -4.50
N THR A 20 5.08 2.71 -5.10
CA THR A 20 6.04 2.81 -6.20
C THR A 20 7.18 3.75 -5.83
N TYR A 21 8.21 3.77 -6.69
CA TYR A 21 9.27 4.77 -6.58
C TYR A 21 8.69 6.18 -6.57
N ARG A 22 9.29 7.03 -5.75
CA ARG A 22 9.03 8.45 -5.65
C ARG A 22 10.29 9.25 -5.93
N LYS A 23 10.07 10.53 -6.18
CA LYS A 23 11.09 11.54 -6.38
C LYS A 23 10.60 12.82 -5.74
N ASP A 24 11.53 13.74 -5.53
CA ASP A 24 11.26 15.07 -4.98
C ASP A 24 10.72 15.03 -3.54
N PHE A 25 11.00 13.95 -2.78
CA PHE A 25 10.74 13.87 -1.34
C PHE A 25 11.85 14.58 -0.54
N ALA A 26 11.60 14.88 0.74
CA ALA A 26 12.57 15.56 1.59
C ALA A 26 13.93 14.82 1.62
N PRO A 27 15.07 15.51 1.46
CA PRO A 27 16.37 14.85 1.34
C PRO A 27 16.66 13.90 2.50
N LEU A 28 17.00 12.65 2.17
CA LEU A 28 17.25 11.61 3.16
C LEU A 28 18.63 11.80 3.80
N GLY A 29 18.62 12.29 5.04
CA GLY A 29 19.81 12.46 5.86
C GLY A 29 20.88 13.34 5.20
N ALA A 30 22.14 13.11 5.57
CA ALA A 30 23.27 13.89 5.05
C ALA A 30 23.63 13.56 3.59
N VAL A 31 23.16 12.42 3.06
CA VAL A 31 23.46 11.97 1.69
C VAL A 31 22.65 12.75 0.66
N GLY A 32 21.52 13.34 1.08
CA GLY A 32 20.73 14.23 0.23
C GLY A 32 19.97 13.53 -0.89
N LEU A 33 19.70 12.22 -0.75
CA LEU A 33 18.90 11.49 -1.74
C LEU A 33 17.45 11.96 -1.69
N THR A 34 16.89 12.31 -2.85
CA THR A 34 15.49 12.77 -3.01
C THR A 34 14.65 11.86 -3.90
N SER A 35 15.23 10.74 -4.34
CA SER A 35 14.51 9.69 -5.08
C SER A 35 15.02 8.31 -4.70
N ASP A 36 14.10 7.35 -4.65
CA ASP A 36 14.39 5.95 -4.40
C ASP A 36 14.45 5.10 -5.70
N ALA A 37 14.36 5.74 -6.87
CA ALA A 37 14.49 5.06 -8.15
C ALA A 37 15.89 4.41 -8.28
N GLY A 38 15.90 3.12 -8.61
CA GLY A 38 17.14 2.35 -8.82
C GLY A 38 17.71 1.65 -7.58
N TRP A 39 17.20 1.95 -6.38
CA TRP A 39 17.67 1.30 -5.14
C TRP A 39 16.55 0.96 -4.14
N GLY A 40 15.39 1.60 -4.23
CA GLY A 40 14.29 1.48 -3.27
C GLY A 40 13.37 0.28 -3.44
N CYS A 41 13.59 -0.61 -4.43
CA CYS A 41 12.60 -1.62 -4.80
C CYS A 41 12.22 -2.55 -3.64
N THR A 42 13.22 -3.07 -2.92
CA THR A 42 12.99 -3.94 -1.76
C THR A 42 12.27 -3.19 -0.64
N LEU A 43 12.56 -1.90 -0.45
CA LEU A 43 11.87 -1.07 0.54
C LEU A 43 10.39 -0.88 0.18
N ARG A 44 10.07 -0.58 -1.09
CA ARG A 44 8.68 -0.47 -1.56
C ARG A 44 7.93 -1.79 -1.44
N SER A 45 8.57 -2.92 -1.75
CA SER A 45 8.00 -4.25 -1.52
C SER A 45 7.72 -4.53 -0.03
N GLY A 46 8.63 -4.12 0.86
CA GLY A 46 8.43 -4.21 2.30
C GLY A 46 7.29 -3.33 2.81
N GLN A 47 7.18 -2.10 2.31
CA GLN A 47 6.07 -1.19 2.62
C GLN A 47 4.73 -1.81 2.20
N MET A 48 4.62 -2.37 0.99
CA MET A 48 3.39 -3.06 0.55
C MET A 48 3.06 -4.27 1.42
N MET A 49 4.06 -5.08 1.80
CA MET A 49 3.85 -6.24 2.67
C MET A 49 3.33 -5.83 4.05
N LEU A 50 3.93 -4.82 4.67
CA LEU A 50 3.52 -4.34 5.98
C LEU A 50 2.16 -3.64 5.93
N ALA A 51 1.90 -2.85 4.88
CA ALA A 51 0.62 -2.19 4.68
C ALA A 51 -0.53 -3.21 4.57
N GLU A 52 -0.32 -4.31 3.85
CA GLU A 52 -1.30 -5.40 3.76
C GLU A 52 -1.48 -6.13 5.09
N ALA A 53 -0.40 -6.37 5.85
CA ALA A 53 -0.49 -6.98 7.18
C ALA A 53 -1.31 -6.11 8.15
N LEU A 54 -1.04 -4.81 8.19
CA LEU A 54 -1.79 -3.84 9.00
C LEU A 54 -3.25 -3.73 8.55
N ARG A 55 -3.50 -3.72 7.25
CA ARG A 55 -4.87 -3.71 6.72
C ARG A 55 -5.67 -4.93 7.19
N ARG A 56 -5.05 -6.12 7.21
CA ARG A 56 -5.70 -7.36 7.67
C ARG A 56 -5.93 -7.38 9.19
N GLU A 57 -4.96 -6.87 9.96
CA GLU A 57 -5.06 -6.80 11.42
C GLU A 57 -6.18 -5.84 11.85
N SER A 58 -6.27 -4.66 11.23
CA SER A 58 -7.31 -3.66 11.53
C SER A 58 -8.72 -4.02 11.02
N GLY A 59 -8.96 -5.25 10.55
CA GLY A 59 -10.27 -5.70 10.04
C GLY A 59 -10.60 -5.27 8.61
N GLY A 60 -9.64 -4.75 7.84
CA GLY A 60 -9.83 -4.22 6.48
C GLY A 60 -9.67 -5.24 5.34
N GLY A 61 -9.85 -6.54 5.60
CA GLY A 61 -9.79 -7.57 4.56
C GLY A 61 -10.94 -7.47 3.53
N PRO A 62 -10.85 -8.14 2.35
CA PRO A 62 -11.86 -8.08 1.30
C PRO A 62 -13.29 -8.41 1.76
N ARG A 63 -13.43 -9.18 2.85
CA ARG A 63 -14.71 -9.66 3.39
C ARG A 63 -15.46 -8.63 4.24
N GLU A 64 -14.85 -7.50 4.62
CA GLU A 64 -15.43 -6.63 5.67
C GLU A 64 -15.36 -5.13 5.34
N ARG A 65 -15.65 -4.76 4.08
CA ARG A 65 -16.02 -3.37 3.75
C ARG A 65 -17.41 -2.97 4.25
N SER A 66 -18.15 -3.87 4.88
CA SER A 66 -19.48 -3.61 5.46
C SER A 66 -19.44 -2.99 6.86
N ALA A 67 -18.28 -3.03 7.54
CA ALA A 67 -18.17 -2.58 8.94
C ALA A 67 -16.98 -1.64 9.24
N GLY A 68 -15.91 -1.66 8.42
CA GLY A 68 -14.78 -0.73 8.53
C GLY A 68 -14.92 0.44 7.56
N GLY A 69 -15.17 1.65 8.07
CA GLY A 69 -15.31 2.86 7.27
C GLY A 69 -14.04 3.22 6.46
N PRO A 70 -14.14 4.17 5.51
CA PRO A 70 -13.04 4.64 4.64
C PRO A 70 -11.79 5.15 5.39
N ASP A 71 -11.88 5.31 6.71
CA ASP A 71 -10.88 5.90 7.59
C ASP A 71 -9.64 5.02 7.78
N THR A 72 -9.79 3.69 7.90
CA THR A 72 -8.65 2.80 8.21
C THR A 72 -7.70 2.61 7.03
N ALA A 73 -8.22 2.45 5.81
CA ALA A 73 -7.40 2.30 4.62
C ALA A 73 -6.61 3.59 4.30
N HIS A 74 -7.24 4.74 4.52
CA HIS A 74 -6.57 6.04 4.44
C HIS A 74 -5.51 6.21 5.53
N ALA A 75 -5.79 5.78 6.76
CA ALA A 75 -4.83 5.83 7.86
C ALA A 75 -3.59 4.97 7.57
N VAL A 76 -3.76 3.74 7.09
CA VAL A 76 -2.63 2.86 6.73
C VAL A 76 -1.83 3.44 5.57
N THR A 77 -2.50 3.96 4.53
CA THR A 77 -1.82 4.57 3.37
C THR A 77 -0.97 5.78 3.79
N ARG A 78 -1.44 6.58 4.76
CA ARG A 78 -0.72 7.75 5.26
C ARG A 78 0.60 7.40 5.94
N LEU A 79 0.73 6.22 6.54
CA LEU A 79 1.98 5.76 7.17
C LEU A 79 3.13 5.58 6.18
N PHE A 80 2.81 5.38 4.89
CA PHE A 80 3.79 5.10 3.85
C PHE A 80 3.94 6.27 2.85
N TRP A 81 3.47 7.46 3.23
CA TRP A 81 3.63 8.66 2.42
C TRP A 81 5.02 9.25 2.60
N ASP A 82 5.70 9.55 1.48
CA ASP A 82 7.00 10.22 1.49
C ASP A 82 6.75 11.75 1.49
N GLU A 83 6.88 12.38 2.65
CA GLU A 83 6.79 13.85 2.84
C GLU A 83 8.06 14.60 2.37
#